data_AF-A0A6L4WN40-F1
#
_entry.id   AF-A0A6L4WN40-F1
#
_cell.length_a   1.000
_cell.length_b   1.000
_cell.length_c   1.000
_cell.angle_alpha   90.00
_cell.angle_beta   90.00
_cell.angle_gamma   90.00
#
_symmetry.space_group_name_H-M   'P 1'
#
loop_
_entity.id
_entity.type
_entity.pdbx_description
1 polymer ?
#
loop_
_entity_poly.entity_id
_entity_poly.type
_entity_poly.pdbx_seq_one_letter_code
_entity_poly.pdbx_strand_id
1 'polypeptide(L)'
;MKANNKRLFYMKLFFTIILLFPFLSISASTYTLYIASTKNKNIAKKYIEEVNDLLKIENLVVRTHKKENYSLIVNQIKDIQSAKDLQNKLKKTTYKDSFVKKDLKDLKYNILFYTKSTIENKTIVKEAKEDEKEYILDVESSNEYITASTMYNIGNYKRSYELFNKLFYKHNYNLNINYFLAQSAIKLGMYDEASIAFERVLIQDPKFNKARYDYARLLTKLKLKKEAKKEFNILLKENITEEIKKDVKKYLKYLNKERKLTYNSATLILGAGHNSNVNNGLLSTQYTLPGLGDISVRGEEPISDNFHNEILSLDFNNILKSNTAIKIKNSLLAYNKSYLNEKDENISVF
;
A
#
# COMPACT_ATOMS: atom_id res chain seq x y z
N MET A 1 27.56 29.09 49.53
CA MET A 1 26.44 30.04 49.37
C MET A 1 26.27 30.39 47.89
N LYS A 2 25.36 29.69 47.19
CA LYS A 2 24.53 30.15 46.05
C LYS A 2 23.78 28.93 45.50
N ALA A 3 22.55 28.80 45.96
CA ALA A 3 21.52 28.03 45.27
C ALA A 3 21.05 28.85 44.06
N ASN A 4 20.77 28.18 42.93
CA ASN A 4 19.49 28.45 42.26
C ASN A 4 19.09 27.34 41.29
N ASN A 5 17.91 26.80 41.55
CA ASN A 5 17.10 25.95 40.68
C ASN A 5 16.79 26.65 39.34
N LYS A 6 16.70 25.88 38.25
CA LYS A 6 15.52 25.95 37.37
C LYS A 6 15.38 24.69 36.48
N ARG A 7 14.23 24.07 36.65
CA ARG A 7 13.60 23.01 35.85
C ARG A 7 13.16 23.52 34.47
N LEU A 8 13.05 22.55 33.54
CA LEU A 8 12.15 22.47 32.38
C LEU A 8 12.31 23.53 31.26
N PHE A 9 12.57 23.08 30.03
CA PHE A 9 11.48 22.96 29.04
C PHE A 9 11.91 22.13 27.82
N TYR A 10 11.07 21.15 27.47
CA TYR A 10 11.06 20.46 26.18
C TYR A 10 10.78 21.46 25.06
N MET A 11 11.51 21.39 23.95
CA MET A 11 11.02 21.93 22.67
C MET A 11 11.23 20.91 21.56
N LYS A 12 10.21 20.08 21.35
CA LYS A 12 10.02 19.30 20.13
C LYS A 12 9.87 20.30 18.97
N LEU A 13 10.82 20.28 18.05
CA LEU A 13 10.77 21.04 16.81
C LEU A 13 9.68 20.43 15.91
N PHE A 14 8.45 20.91 16.02
CA PHE A 14 7.39 20.65 15.04
C PHE A 14 7.67 21.52 13.81
N PHE A 15 8.17 20.90 12.74
CA PHE A 15 8.15 21.51 11.42
C PHE A 15 6.70 21.46 10.88
N THR A 16 5.96 22.54 11.11
CA THR A 16 4.67 22.79 10.47
C THR A 16 4.93 23.22 9.02
N ILE A 17 4.94 22.27 8.09
CA ILE A 17 4.84 22.59 6.67
C ILE A 17 3.38 22.94 6.40
N ILE A 18 3.07 24.23 6.47
CA ILE A 18 1.81 24.79 5.96
C ILE A 18 1.95 24.79 4.43
N LEU A 19 1.55 23.68 3.81
CA LEU A 19 1.32 23.63 2.37
C LEU A 19 -0.05 24.25 2.09
N LEU A 20 -0.05 25.58 1.99
CA LEU A 20 -1.15 26.37 1.41
C LEU A 20 -1.24 26.01 -0.08
N PHE A 21 -1.97 24.93 -0.39
CA PHE A 21 -2.47 24.74 -1.74
C PHE A 21 -3.57 25.77 -1.99
N PRO A 22 -3.51 26.57 -3.08
CA PRO A 22 -4.64 27.38 -3.45
C PRO A 22 -5.80 26.43 -3.74
N PHE A 23 -6.90 26.61 -3.01
CA PHE A 23 -8.21 26.12 -3.44
C PHE A 23 -8.54 26.79 -4.78
N LEU A 24 -8.00 26.27 -5.87
CA LEU A 24 -8.70 26.37 -7.15
C LEU A 24 -9.91 25.46 -7.01
N SER A 25 -11.02 26.06 -6.60
CA SER A 25 -12.35 25.51 -6.83
C SER A 25 -12.55 25.41 -8.35
N ILE A 26 -11.97 24.37 -8.97
CA ILE A 26 -12.38 23.93 -10.29
C ILE A 26 -13.78 23.37 -10.07
N SER A 27 -14.81 24.21 -10.25
CA SER A 27 -16.16 23.70 -10.44
C SER A 27 -16.09 22.79 -11.67
N ALA A 28 -16.08 21.48 -11.45
CA ALA A 28 -16.04 20.52 -12.53
C ALA A 28 -17.36 20.62 -13.29
N SER A 29 -17.35 21.25 -14.45
CA SER A 29 -18.53 21.29 -15.31
C SER A 29 -18.81 19.87 -15.82
N THR A 30 -19.92 19.28 -15.39
CA THR A 30 -20.37 17.97 -15.88
C THR A 30 -21.33 18.13 -17.06
N TYR A 31 -21.65 17.02 -17.71
CA TYR A 31 -22.64 16.95 -18.77
C TYR A 31 -23.76 15.99 -18.37
N THR A 32 -24.98 16.36 -18.73
CA THR A 32 -26.16 15.49 -18.64
C THR A 32 -26.60 15.11 -20.04
N LEU A 33 -26.79 13.81 -20.28
CA LEU A 33 -27.48 13.30 -21.45
C LEU A 33 -28.97 13.18 -21.11
N TYR A 34 -29.78 14.00 -21.76
CA TYR A 34 -31.24 13.98 -21.67
C TYR A 34 -31.77 12.98 -22.69
N ILE A 35 -32.53 11.98 -22.22
CA ILE A 35 -32.92 10.85 -23.06
C ILE A 35 -34.39 10.91 -23.46
N ALA A 36 -35.27 10.99 -22.47
CA ALA A 36 -36.72 11.00 -22.67
C ALA A 36 -37.44 11.75 -21.55
N SER A 37 -38.66 12.19 -21.80
CA SER A 37 -39.53 12.79 -20.78
C SER A 37 -40.97 12.34 -20.94
N THR A 38 -41.72 12.28 -19.84
CA THR A 38 -43.12 11.85 -19.83
C THR A 38 -43.84 12.39 -18.59
N LYS A 39 -45.18 12.44 -18.65
CA LYS A 39 -46.05 12.75 -17.51
C LYS A 39 -46.50 11.51 -16.74
N ASN A 40 -46.18 10.30 -17.22
CA ASN A 40 -46.66 9.06 -16.65
C ASN A 40 -45.51 8.28 -16.00
N LYS A 41 -45.65 7.96 -14.70
CA LYS A 41 -44.66 7.22 -13.91
C LYS A 41 -44.32 5.85 -14.50
N ASN A 42 -45.31 5.10 -14.98
CA ASN A 42 -45.11 3.76 -15.55
C ASN A 42 -44.33 3.83 -16.87
N ILE A 43 -44.59 4.85 -17.68
CA ILE A 43 -43.81 5.10 -18.90
C ILE A 43 -42.37 5.49 -18.54
N ALA A 44 -42.17 6.29 -17.49
CA ALA A 44 -40.83 6.66 -17.05
C ALA A 44 -40.02 5.44 -16.56
N LYS A 45 -40.69 4.50 -15.87
CA LYS A 45 -40.11 3.20 -15.49
C LYS A 45 -39.71 2.38 -16.72
N LYS A 46 -40.60 2.28 -17.71
CA LYS A 46 -40.31 1.58 -18.98
C LYS A 46 -39.11 2.20 -19.71
N TYR A 47 -38.98 3.52 -19.73
CA TYR A 47 -37.83 4.18 -20.35
C TYR A 47 -36.51 3.77 -19.70
N ILE A 48 -36.43 3.76 -18.36
CA ILE A 48 -35.18 3.39 -17.68
C ILE A 48 -34.85 1.91 -17.87
N GLU A 49 -35.83 1.02 -17.93
CA GLU A 49 -35.62 -0.41 -18.19
C GLU A 49 -35.07 -0.63 -19.62
N GLU A 50 -35.71 -0.05 -20.63
CA GLU A 50 -35.26 -0.18 -22.03
C GLU A 50 -33.86 0.41 -22.24
N VAL A 51 -33.58 1.58 -21.67
CA VAL A 51 -32.26 2.22 -21.82
C VAL A 51 -31.19 1.53 -21.00
N ASN A 52 -31.55 0.93 -19.85
CA ASN A 52 -30.62 0.10 -19.08
C ASN A 52 -30.19 -1.14 -19.89
N ASP A 53 -31.09 -1.78 -20.63
CA ASP A 53 -30.75 -2.93 -21.48
C ASP A 53 -29.76 -2.56 -22.60
N LEU A 54 -29.88 -1.33 -23.11
CA LEU A 54 -29.02 -0.80 -24.17
C LEU A 54 -27.66 -0.32 -23.66
N LEU A 55 -27.63 0.43 -22.56
CA LEU A 55 -26.43 1.11 -22.07
C LEU A 55 -25.69 0.32 -20.98
N LYS A 56 -26.43 -0.40 -20.13
CA LYS A 56 -25.92 -1.17 -18.97
C LYS A 56 -25.00 -0.34 -18.07
N ILE A 57 -25.44 0.87 -17.74
CA ILE A 57 -24.70 1.85 -16.92
C ILE A 57 -25.44 2.13 -15.61
N GLU A 58 -24.71 2.49 -14.56
CA GLU A 58 -25.28 2.69 -13.22
C GLU A 58 -25.78 4.12 -12.96
N ASN A 59 -25.40 5.09 -13.78
CA ASN A 59 -25.76 6.50 -13.61
C ASN A 59 -27.01 6.91 -14.41
N LEU A 60 -27.87 5.96 -14.76
CA LEU A 60 -29.15 6.20 -15.41
C LEU A 60 -30.23 6.48 -14.34
N VAL A 61 -30.92 7.61 -14.46
CA VAL A 61 -31.83 8.09 -13.42
C VAL A 61 -33.10 8.67 -14.03
N VAL A 62 -34.25 8.31 -13.47
CA VAL A 62 -35.53 9.00 -13.67
C VAL A 62 -35.68 10.04 -12.57
N ARG A 63 -35.59 11.31 -12.95
CA ARG A 63 -35.88 12.43 -12.06
C ARG A 63 -37.31 12.90 -12.18
N THR A 64 -37.84 13.43 -11.09
CA THR A 64 -39.12 14.12 -11.00
C THR A 64 -38.91 15.63 -11.04
N HIS A 65 -39.79 16.33 -11.75
CA HIS A 65 -39.85 17.79 -11.83
C HIS A 65 -41.04 18.33 -11.05
N LYS A 66 -41.09 19.66 -10.89
CA LYS A 66 -42.31 20.35 -10.44
C LYS A 66 -43.47 20.00 -11.40
N LYS A 67 -44.64 19.64 -10.84
CA LYS A 67 -45.85 19.16 -11.56
C LYS A 67 -45.79 17.72 -12.13
N GLU A 68 -45.08 16.81 -11.47
CA GLU A 68 -45.07 15.36 -11.81
C GLU A 68 -44.64 15.01 -13.25
N ASN A 69 -43.80 15.84 -13.86
CA ASN A 69 -43.11 15.44 -15.08
C ASN A 69 -41.88 14.60 -14.71
N TYR A 70 -41.59 13.57 -15.50
CA TYR A 70 -40.46 12.69 -15.33
C TYR A 70 -39.50 12.84 -16.50
N SER A 71 -38.19 12.88 -16.22
CA SER A 71 -37.16 12.81 -17.26
C SER A 71 -36.17 11.71 -16.97
N LEU A 72 -35.89 10.90 -17.98
CA LEU A 72 -34.78 9.97 -17.98
C LEU A 72 -33.51 10.69 -18.42
N ILE A 73 -32.48 10.61 -17.59
CA ILE A 73 -31.17 11.22 -17.85
C ILE A 73 -30.04 10.26 -17.51
N VAL A 74 -28.90 10.45 -18.18
CA VAL A 74 -27.60 10.01 -17.66
C VAL A 74 -26.90 11.25 -17.14
N ASN A 75 -26.66 11.29 -15.83
CA ASN A 75 -26.09 12.48 -15.18
C ASN A 75 -24.61 12.30 -14.82
N GLN A 76 -23.92 13.42 -14.56
CA GLN A 76 -22.54 13.53 -14.10
C GLN A 76 -21.52 12.94 -15.08
N ILE A 77 -21.79 13.06 -16.37
CA ILE A 77 -20.83 12.63 -17.39
C ILE A 77 -19.70 13.67 -17.37
N LYS A 78 -18.50 13.24 -16.97
CA LYS A 78 -17.37 14.14 -16.71
C LYS A 78 -16.85 14.83 -17.94
N ASP A 79 -16.88 14.14 -19.07
CA ASP A 79 -16.34 14.59 -20.32
C ASP A 79 -17.40 14.57 -21.44
N ILE A 80 -17.31 15.56 -22.32
CA ILE A 80 -18.26 15.70 -23.42
C ILE A 80 -18.18 14.54 -24.41
N GLN A 81 -17.03 13.88 -24.53
CA GLN A 81 -16.84 12.80 -25.49
C GLN A 81 -17.60 11.55 -25.07
N SER A 82 -17.47 11.13 -23.81
CA SER A 82 -18.28 10.06 -23.21
C SER A 82 -19.78 10.35 -23.31
N ALA A 83 -20.18 11.62 -23.13
CA ALA A 83 -21.59 12.00 -23.28
C ALA A 83 -22.07 11.80 -24.72
N LYS A 84 -21.25 12.19 -25.71
CA LYS A 84 -21.53 11.96 -27.13
C LYS A 84 -21.49 10.48 -27.50
N ASP A 85 -20.60 9.70 -26.92
CA ASP A 85 -20.51 8.26 -27.17
C ASP A 85 -21.76 7.53 -26.66
N LEU A 86 -22.25 7.90 -25.48
CA LEU A 86 -23.55 7.43 -24.96
C LEU A 86 -24.71 7.88 -25.85
N GLN A 87 -24.75 9.15 -26.24
CA GLN A 87 -25.75 9.68 -27.16
C GLN A 87 -25.75 8.92 -28.50
N ASN A 88 -24.58 8.61 -29.05
CA ASN A 88 -24.43 7.90 -30.31
C ASN A 88 -25.00 6.47 -30.25
N LYS A 89 -24.89 5.78 -29.11
CA LYS A 89 -25.53 4.47 -28.90
C LYS A 89 -27.05 4.54 -28.99
N LEU A 90 -27.65 5.69 -28.65
CA LEU A 90 -29.10 5.90 -28.67
C LEU A 90 -29.65 6.36 -30.04
N LYS A 91 -28.80 6.86 -30.95
CA LYS A 91 -29.24 7.43 -32.24
C LYS A 91 -30.05 6.48 -33.13
N LYS A 92 -29.81 5.17 -33.03
CA LYS A 92 -30.52 4.13 -33.82
C LYS A 92 -31.73 3.54 -33.09
N THR A 93 -32.14 4.15 -31.98
CA THR A 93 -33.25 3.68 -31.14
C THR A 93 -34.39 4.69 -31.14
N THR A 94 -35.47 4.41 -30.42
CA THR A 94 -36.56 5.37 -30.17
C THR A 94 -36.07 6.65 -29.46
N TYR A 95 -34.90 6.61 -28.83
CA TYR A 95 -34.27 7.72 -28.10
C TYR A 95 -33.32 8.58 -28.96
N LYS A 96 -33.55 8.62 -30.27
CA LYS A 96 -32.71 9.36 -31.24
C LYS A 96 -32.63 10.86 -30.98
N ASP A 97 -33.64 11.43 -30.33
CA ASP A 97 -33.74 12.86 -30.01
C ASP A 97 -33.05 13.23 -28.68
N SER A 98 -32.28 12.29 -28.11
CA SER A 98 -31.47 12.55 -26.93
C SER A 98 -30.43 13.66 -27.18
N PHE A 99 -30.16 14.48 -26.16
CA PHE A 99 -29.23 15.60 -26.28
C PHE A 99 -28.36 15.78 -25.04
N VAL A 100 -27.15 16.30 -25.24
CA VAL A 100 -26.19 16.57 -24.18
C VAL A 100 -26.25 18.04 -23.79
N LYS A 101 -26.36 18.32 -22.48
CA LYS A 101 -26.28 19.66 -21.93
C LYS A 101 -25.12 19.76 -20.95
N LYS A 102 -24.36 20.87 -21.01
CA LYS A 102 -23.35 21.20 -20.00
C LYS A 102 -24.04 21.78 -18.77
N ASP A 103 -23.74 21.21 -17.60
CA ASP A 103 -24.25 21.68 -16.33
C ASP A 103 -23.22 22.64 -15.69
N LEU A 104 -23.69 23.85 -15.38
CA LEU A 104 -22.88 24.92 -14.80
C LEU A 104 -22.87 24.89 -13.26
N LYS A 105 -23.79 24.12 -12.66
CA LYS A 105 -23.98 23.95 -11.22
C LYS A 105 -24.55 22.57 -10.95
N ASP A 106 -24.34 22.06 -9.74
CA ASP A 106 -24.92 20.81 -9.29
C ASP A 106 -26.45 20.89 -9.22
N LEU A 107 -27.10 20.11 -10.06
CA LEU A 107 -28.55 20.01 -10.09
C LEU A 107 -29.00 19.06 -8.98
N LYS A 108 -29.68 19.59 -7.97
CA LYS A 108 -30.46 18.77 -7.03
C LYS A 108 -31.81 18.43 -7.64
N TYR A 109 -32.16 17.16 -7.64
CA TYR A 109 -33.46 16.70 -8.14
C TYR A 109 -33.98 15.53 -7.31
N ASN A 110 -35.30 15.45 -7.27
CA ASN A 110 -35.98 14.31 -6.69
C ASN A 110 -35.90 13.13 -7.65
N ILE A 111 -35.42 11.98 -7.21
CA ILE A 111 -35.34 10.76 -8.04
C ILE A 111 -36.49 9.82 -7.75
N LEU A 112 -36.88 9.08 -8.79
CA LEU A 112 -37.95 8.09 -8.73
C LEU A 112 -37.42 6.68 -9.01
N PHE A 113 -36.59 6.54 -10.04
CA PHE A 113 -35.92 5.28 -10.38
C PHE A 113 -34.46 5.53 -10.70
N TYR A 114 -33.60 4.57 -10.40
CA TYR A 114 -32.18 4.62 -10.73
C TYR A 114 -31.62 3.22 -11.00
N THR A 115 -30.54 3.15 -11.77
CA THR A 115 -29.81 1.91 -12.01
C THR A 115 -28.75 1.66 -10.93
N LYS A 116 -28.52 0.40 -10.56
CA LYS A 116 -27.45 0.00 -9.63
C LYS A 116 -26.87 -1.32 -10.06
N SER A 117 -25.54 -1.47 -10.00
CA SER A 117 -24.95 -2.79 -10.24
C SER A 117 -25.03 -3.68 -9.03
N THR A 118 -25.16 -4.95 -9.35
CA THR A 118 -25.12 -6.07 -8.42
C THR A 118 -23.70 -6.63 -8.35
N ILE A 119 -23.48 -7.51 -7.36
CA ILE A 119 -22.20 -8.21 -7.15
C ILE A 119 -21.80 -9.04 -8.39
N GLU A 120 -22.78 -9.44 -9.22
CA GLU A 120 -22.57 -10.19 -10.47
C GLU A 120 -22.30 -9.29 -11.69
N ASN A 121 -22.00 -8.00 -11.51
CA ASN A 121 -21.84 -7.01 -12.59
C ASN A 121 -23.09 -6.87 -13.50
N LYS A 122 -24.28 -7.21 -13.00
CA LYS A 122 -25.55 -6.92 -13.68
C LYS A 122 -26.13 -5.62 -13.16
N THR A 123 -26.59 -4.77 -14.06
CA THR A 123 -27.24 -3.49 -13.73
C THR A 123 -28.75 -3.69 -13.60
N ILE A 124 -29.31 -3.36 -12.43
CA ILE A 124 -30.74 -3.46 -12.13
C ILE A 124 -31.37 -2.09 -11.91
N VAL A 125 -32.66 -1.95 -12.23
CA VAL A 125 -33.44 -0.75 -11.93
C VAL A 125 -34.01 -0.87 -10.52
N LYS A 126 -33.87 0.19 -9.71
CA LYS A 126 -34.46 0.32 -8.37
C LYS A 126 -35.36 1.53 -8.28
N GLU A 127 -36.41 1.43 -7.47
CA GLU A 127 -37.23 2.57 -7.05
C GLU A 127 -36.58 3.27 -5.85
N ALA A 128 -36.55 4.59 -5.89
CA ALA A 128 -35.93 5.41 -4.86
C ALA A 128 -36.75 5.39 -3.56
N LYS A 129 -36.08 5.10 -2.44
CA LYS A 129 -36.68 5.19 -1.10
C LYS A 129 -36.77 6.64 -0.64
N GLU A 130 -37.53 6.89 0.42
CA GLU A 130 -37.81 8.24 0.91
C GLU A 130 -36.55 9.04 1.30
N ASP A 131 -35.54 8.36 1.85
CA ASP A 131 -34.22 8.90 2.17
C ASP A 131 -33.29 9.03 0.96
N GLU A 132 -33.67 8.46 -0.19
CA GLU A 132 -32.94 8.50 -1.46
C GLU A 132 -33.57 9.48 -2.46
N LYS A 133 -34.76 10.05 -2.15
CA LYS A 133 -35.47 10.96 -3.06
C LYS A 133 -34.62 12.19 -3.37
N GLU A 134 -33.91 12.76 -2.40
CA GLU A 134 -33.04 13.93 -2.64
C GLU A 134 -31.63 13.49 -3.05
N TYR A 135 -31.36 13.45 -4.36
CA TYR A 135 -30.03 13.12 -4.87
C TYR A 135 -29.13 14.37 -4.82
N ILE A 136 -28.14 14.37 -3.91
CA ILE A 136 -27.13 15.43 -3.79
C ILE A 136 -25.97 15.11 -4.73
N LEU A 137 -25.85 15.93 -5.77
CA LEU A 137 -24.99 15.68 -6.92
C LEU A 137 -23.51 15.94 -6.60
N ASP A 138 -23.20 16.99 -5.84
CA ASP A 138 -21.87 17.21 -5.26
C ASP A 138 -21.86 16.78 -3.79
N VAL A 139 -21.78 15.47 -3.59
CA VAL A 139 -21.59 14.90 -2.25
C VAL A 139 -20.33 15.46 -1.58
N GLU A 140 -19.35 15.97 -2.31
CA GLU A 140 -18.08 16.44 -1.75
C GLU A 140 -18.21 17.77 -1.01
N SER A 141 -19.23 18.59 -1.33
CA SER A 141 -19.59 19.78 -0.56
C SER A 141 -20.57 19.49 0.60
N SER A 142 -21.02 18.24 0.77
CA SER A 142 -21.88 17.88 1.90
C SER A 142 -21.12 17.97 3.23
N ASN A 143 -21.83 18.31 4.31
CA ASN A 143 -21.26 18.33 5.65
C ASN A 143 -20.71 16.95 6.04
N GLU A 144 -21.34 15.87 5.57
CA GLU A 144 -20.92 14.49 5.80
C GLU A 144 -19.56 14.20 5.16
N TYR A 145 -19.36 14.59 3.90
CA TYR A 145 -18.07 14.41 3.22
C TYR A 145 -16.99 15.31 3.82
N ILE A 146 -17.31 16.58 4.08
CA ILE A 146 -16.39 17.51 4.75
C ILE A 146 -15.97 16.90 6.09
N THR A 147 -16.92 16.42 6.90
CA THR A 147 -16.61 15.76 8.18
C THR A 147 -15.75 14.51 7.97
N ALA A 148 -16.07 13.64 7.01
CA ALA A 148 -15.31 12.42 6.74
C ALA A 148 -13.86 12.72 6.34
N SER A 149 -13.66 13.72 5.48
CA SER A 149 -12.35 14.19 5.03
C SER A 149 -11.57 14.90 6.14
N THR A 150 -12.23 15.71 6.98
CA THR A 150 -11.61 16.31 8.17
C THR A 150 -11.11 15.22 9.12
N MET A 151 -11.92 14.18 9.37
CA MET A 151 -11.52 13.05 10.21
C MET A 151 -10.28 12.32 9.65
N TYR A 152 -10.17 12.19 8.32
CA TYR A 152 -8.96 11.66 7.68
C TYR A 152 -7.75 12.57 7.93
N ASN A 153 -7.91 13.87 7.70
CA ASN A 153 -6.83 14.86 7.77
C ASN A 153 -6.28 15.02 9.19
N ILE A 154 -7.11 14.91 10.22
CA ILE A 154 -6.69 14.97 11.63
C ILE A 154 -6.15 13.62 12.16
N GLY A 155 -6.07 12.59 11.31
CA GLY A 155 -5.54 11.28 11.68
C GLY A 155 -6.55 10.34 12.36
N ASN A 156 -7.82 10.73 12.50
CA ASN A 156 -8.87 9.85 12.99
C ASN A 156 -9.39 8.93 11.87
N TYR A 157 -8.51 8.01 11.44
CA TYR A 157 -8.77 7.14 10.30
C TYR A 157 -9.93 6.17 10.52
N LYS A 158 -10.17 5.74 11.77
CA LYS A 158 -11.33 4.89 12.10
C LYS A 158 -12.64 5.63 11.80
N ARG A 159 -12.78 6.86 12.32
CA ARG A 159 -13.99 7.65 12.09
C ARG A 159 -14.14 8.04 10.62
N SER A 160 -13.03 8.37 9.96
CA SER A 160 -13.04 8.66 8.53
C SER A 160 -13.53 7.47 7.71
N TYR A 161 -13.00 6.27 7.98
CA TYR A 161 -13.44 5.04 7.32
C TYR A 161 -14.94 4.78 7.51
N GLU A 162 -15.44 4.88 8.76
CA GLU A 162 -16.87 4.70 9.04
C GLU A 162 -17.76 5.67 8.25
N LEU A 163 -17.38 6.95 8.19
CA LEU A 163 -18.14 7.97 7.49
C LEU A 163 -18.07 7.80 5.96
N PHE A 164 -16.88 7.55 5.41
CA PHE A 164 -16.74 7.25 3.99
C PHE A 164 -17.43 5.95 3.58
N ASN A 165 -17.48 4.94 4.46
CA ASN A 165 -18.22 3.71 4.19
C ASN A 165 -19.74 3.95 4.15
N LYS A 166 -20.27 4.81 5.04
CA LYS A 166 -21.67 5.25 4.97
C LYS A 166 -21.97 6.03 3.69
N LEU A 167 -21.10 6.96 3.32
CA LEU A 167 -21.20 7.71 2.06
C LEU A 167 -21.11 6.77 0.84
N PHE A 168 -20.27 5.76 0.90
CA PHE A 168 -20.11 4.76 -0.15
C PHE A 168 -21.41 3.99 -0.42
N TYR A 169 -22.20 3.62 0.59
CA TYR A 169 -23.48 2.93 0.36
C TYR A 169 -24.48 3.74 -0.47
N LYS A 170 -24.39 5.07 -0.39
CA LYS A 170 -25.23 6.03 -1.13
C LYS A 170 -24.61 6.48 -2.46
N HIS A 171 -23.29 6.56 -2.51
CA HIS A 171 -22.52 7.13 -3.63
C HIS A 171 -21.35 6.23 -4.03
N ASN A 172 -21.65 4.97 -4.35
CA ASN A 172 -20.66 3.92 -4.57
C ASN A 172 -19.73 4.13 -5.79
N TYR A 173 -20.08 5.00 -6.74
CA TYR A 173 -19.23 5.37 -7.89
C TYR A 173 -18.48 6.69 -7.73
N ASN A 174 -18.68 7.41 -6.62
CA ASN A 174 -17.91 8.64 -6.39
C ASN A 174 -16.43 8.26 -6.17
N LEU A 175 -15.56 8.77 -7.05
CA LEU A 175 -14.14 8.43 -7.04
C LEU A 175 -13.47 8.83 -5.72
N ASN A 176 -13.77 10.02 -5.21
CA ASN A 176 -13.10 10.54 -4.03
C ASN A 176 -13.55 9.83 -2.75
N ILE A 177 -14.83 9.47 -2.64
CA ILE A 177 -15.33 8.61 -1.55
C ILE A 177 -14.60 7.27 -1.56
N ASN A 178 -14.51 6.58 -2.71
CA ASN A 178 -13.80 5.30 -2.78
C ASN A 178 -12.30 5.46 -2.52
N TYR A 179 -11.69 6.54 -3.02
CA TYR A 179 -10.28 6.84 -2.79
C TYR A 179 -9.98 7.07 -1.30
N PHE A 180 -10.76 7.92 -0.62
CA PHE A 180 -10.56 8.17 0.81
C PHE A 180 -10.98 6.99 1.69
N LEU A 181 -11.95 6.17 1.26
CA LEU A 181 -12.25 4.89 1.87
C LEU A 181 -11.02 3.97 1.81
N ALA A 182 -10.38 3.86 0.64
CA ALA A 182 -9.16 3.08 0.45
C ALA A 182 -8.00 3.58 1.32
N GLN A 183 -7.80 4.91 1.35
CA GLN A 183 -6.75 5.53 2.14
C GLN A 183 -6.97 5.31 3.64
N SER A 184 -8.20 5.48 4.13
CA SER A 184 -8.53 5.23 5.52
C SER A 184 -8.32 3.75 5.88
N ALA A 185 -8.71 2.84 5.00
CA ALA A 185 -8.49 1.41 5.15
C ALA A 185 -6.99 1.04 5.22
N ILE A 186 -6.13 1.63 4.37
CA ILE A 186 -4.67 1.46 4.46
C ILE A 186 -4.17 1.83 5.85
N LYS A 187 -4.63 2.96 6.40
CA LYS A 187 -4.18 3.47 7.71
C LYS A 187 -4.63 2.59 8.87
N LEU A 188 -5.70 1.84 8.69
CA LEU A 188 -6.22 0.87 9.67
C LEU A 188 -5.65 -0.54 9.47
N GLY A 189 -4.86 -0.78 8.43
CA GLY A 189 -4.33 -2.11 8.10
C GLY A 189 -5.33 -3.03 7.38
N MET A 190 -6.47 -2.50 6.96
CA MET A 190 -7.53 -3.19 6.22
C MET A 190 -7.19 -3.24 4.72
N TYR A 191 -6.18 -4.05 4.36
CA TYR A 191 -5.58 -4.00 3.02
C TYR A 191 -6.44 -4.61 1.92
N ASP A 192 -7.29 -5.58 2.23
CA ASP A 192 -8.17 -6.21 1.25
C ASP A 192 -9.28 -5.21 0.85
N GLU A 193 -9.88 -4.55 1.84
CA GLU A 193 -10.86 -3.49 1.63
C GLU A 193 -10.26 -2.30 0.88
N ALA A 194 -9.03 -1.93 1.22
CA ALA A 194 -8.30 -0.88 0.50
C ALA A 194 -8.09 -1.26 -0.97
N SER A 195 -7.69 -2.51 -1.25
CA SER A 195 -7.45 -2.99 -2.62
C SER A 195 -8.73 -2.92 -3.45
N ILE A 196 -9.84 -3.44 -2.93
CA ILE A 196 -11.16 -3.39 -3.60
C ILE A 196 -11.62 -1.94 -3.82
N ALA A 197 -11.35 -1.04 -2.87
CA ALA A 197 -11.68 0.37 -3.01
C ALA A 197 -10.85 1.08 -4.10
N PHE A 198 -9.55 0.81 -4.19
CA PHE A 198 -8.73 1.32 -5.30
C PHE A 198 -9.12 0.73 -6.65
N GLU A 199 -9.45 -0.56 -6.71
CA GLU A 199 -9.93 -1.19 -7.94
C GLU A 199 -11.19 -0.50 -8.46
N ARG A 200 -12.17 -0.22 -7.59
CA ARG A 200 -13.35 0.57 -7.95
C ARG A 200 -12.99 1.94 -8.54
N VAL A 201 -12.03 2.64 -7.92
CA VAL A 201 -11.53 3.94 -8.42
C VAL A 201 -10.94 3.79 -9.82
N LEU A 202 -10.09 2.77 -10.05
CA LEU A 202 -9.37 2.58 -11.30
C LEU A 202 -10.22 1.94 -12.41
N ILE A 203 -11.29 1.22 -12.07
CA ILE A 203 -12.33 0.77 -13.01
C ILE A 203 -13.08 2.00 -13.55
N GLN A 204 -13.47 2.91 -12.65
CA GLN A 204 -14.24 4.10 -13.02
C GLN A 204 -13.39 5.17 -13.71
N ASP A 205 -12.15 5.38 -13.26
CA ASP A 205 -11.19 6.30 -13.87
C ASP A 205 -9.80 5.67 -13.92
N PRO A 206 -9.45 5.01 -15.05
CA PRO A 206 -8.12 4.47 -15.26
C PRO A 206 -7.02 5.54 -15.25
N LYS A 207 -7.32 6.82 -15.43
CA LYS A 207 -6.32 7.90 -15.42
C LYS A 207 -6.20 8.60 -14.07
N PHE A 208 -6.80 8.07 -13.01
CA PHE A 208 -6.59 8.55 -11.65
C PHE A 208 -5.20 8.15 -11.14
N ASN A 209 -4.17 8.87 -11.60
CA ASN A 209 -2.76 8.59 -11.34
C ASN A 209 -2.41 8.49 -9.84
N LYS A 210 -3.03 9.34 -9.01
CA LYS A 210 -2.84 9.31 -7.55
C LYS A 210 -3.31 7.98 -6.94
N ALA A 211 -4.51 7.52 -7.30
CA ALA A 211 -5.04 6.23 -6.87
C ALA A 211 -4.20 5.06 -7.40
N ARG A 212 -3.77 5.12 -8.66
CA ARG A 212 -2.92 4.09 -9.27
C ARG A 212 -1.57 3.98 -8.56
N TYR A 213 -0.96 5.11 -8.20
CA TYR A 213 0.28 5.15 -7.44
C TYR A 213 0.13 4.49 -6.06
N ASP A 214 -0.91 4.86 -5.31
CA ASP A 214 -1.12 4.32 -3.97
C ASP A 214 -1.54 2.84 -3.99
N TYR A 215 -2.32 2.42 -4.98
CA TYR A 215 -2.65 1.01 -5.19
C TYR A 215 -1.40 0.18 -5.51
N ALA A 216 -0.52 0.65 -6.41
CA ALA A 216 0.74 -0.04 -6.72
C ALA A 216 1.66 -0.20 -5.48
N ARG A 217 1.67 0.81 -4.60
CA ARG A 217 2.38 0.75 -3.31
C ARG A 217 1.75 -0.26 -2.36
N LEU A 218 0.41 -0.30 -2.29
CA LEU A 218 -0.31 -1.30 -1.51
C LEU A 218 -0.01 -2.72 -2.00
N LEU A 219 -0.09 -2.97 -3.31
CA LEU A 219 0.26 -4.25 -3.93
C LEU A 219 1.71 -4.66 -3.60
N THR A 220 2.63 -3.70 -3.60
CA THR A 220 4.03 -3.94 -3.19
C THR A 220 4.10 -4.39 -1.73
N LYS A 221 3.35 -3.74 -0.83
CA LYS A 221 3.27 -4.10 0.59
C LYS A 221 2.71 -5.51 0.79
N LEU A 222 1.72 -5.88 -0.03
CA LEU A 222 1.11 -7.21 -0.06
C LEU A 222 1.97 -8.27 -0.77
N LYS A 223 3.17 -7.92 -1.24
CA LYS A 223 4.09 -8.80 -1.99
C LYS A 223 3.50 -9.33 -3.31
N LEU A 224 2.46 -8.69 -3.84
CA LEU A 224 1.84 -8.96 -5.15
C LEU A 224 2.68 -8.32 -6.26
N LYS A 225 3.86 -8.91 -6.48
CA LYS A 225 4.95 -8.34 -7.29
C LYS A 225 4.57 -8.18 -8.76
N LYS A 226 3.76 -9.08 -9.33
CA LYS A 226 3.38 -9.02 -10.76
C LYS A 226 2.40 -7.87 -11.00
N GLU A 227 1.41 -7.75 -10.15
CA GLU A 227 0.35 -6.75 -10.17
C GLU A 227 0.95 -5.36 -9.90
N ALA A 228 1.77 -5.22 -8.85
CA ALA A 228 2.44 -3.97 -8.54
C ALA A 228 3.28 -3.44 -9.72
N LYS A 229 4.04 -4.32 -10.39
CA LYS A 229 4.81 -3.94 -11.59
C LYS A 229 3.92 -3.48 -12.73
N LYS A 230 2.80 -4.17 -12.98
CA LYS A 230 1.83 -3.79 -14.01
C LYS A 230 1.32 -2.37 -13.76
N GLU A 231 0.87 -2.08 -12.55
CA GLU A 231 0.32 -0.78 -12.18
C GLU A 231 1.35 0.35 -12.26
N PHE A 232 2.58 0.11 -11.78
CA PHE A 232 3.69 1.06 -11.91
C PHE A 232 4.08 1.32 -13.37
N ASN A 233 4.10 0.30 -14.22
CA ASN A 233 4.40 0.46 -15.64
C ASN A 233 3.30 1.21 -16.40
N ILE A 234 2.02 1.04 -16.02
CA ILE A 234 0.93 1.86 -16.56
C ILE A 234 1.15 3.32 -16.15
N LEU A 235 1.42 3.56 -14.86
CA LEU A 235 1.62 4.91 -14.34
C LEU A 235 2.81 5.66 -15.00
N LEU A 236 3.88 4.96 -15.38
CA LEU A 236 5.03 5.55 -16.09
C LEU A 236 4.70 6.06 -17.51
N LYS A 237 3.59 5.61 -18.11
CA LYS A 237 3.14 6.07 -19.43
C LYS A 237 2.28 7.34 -19.36
N GLU A 238 1.84 7.71 -18.16
CA GLU A 238 0.99 8.87 -17.92
C GLU A 238 1.80 10.13 -17.63
N ASN A 239 1.16 11.30 -17.68
CA ASN A 239 1.79 12.56 -17.29
C ASN A 239 1.85 12.66 -15.75
N ILE A 240 3.02 12.33 -15.18
CA ILE A 240 3.33 12.40 -13.75
C ILE A 240 4.60 13.21 -13.51
N THR A 241 4.75 13.76 -12.31
CA THR A 241 5.93 14.55 -11.92
C THR A 241 7.22 13.72 -11.92
N GLU A 242 8.37 14.37 -12.13
CA GLU A 242 9.67 13.69 -12.09
C GLU A 242 9.96 13.03 -10.73
N GLU A 243 9.47 13.61 -9.64
CA GLU A 243 9.55 13.01 -8.30
C GLU A 243 8.85 11.65 -8.25
N ILE A 244 7.59 11.59 -8.71
CA ILE A 244 6.83 10.34 -8.76
C ILE A 244 7.52 9.34 -9.69
N LYS A 245 8.03 9.76 -10.86
CA LYS A 245 8.78 8.87 -11.76
C LYS A 245 9.99 8.25 -11.08
N LYS A 246 10.76 9.04 -10.33
CA LYS A 246 11.94 8.56 -9.59
C LYS A 246 11.55 7.52 -8.54
N ASP A 247 10.48 7.77 -7.79
CA ASP A 247 9.97 6.84 -6.79
C ASP A 247 9.44 5.54 -7.43
N VAL A 248 8.67 5.64 -8.51
CA VAL A 248 8.18 4.47 -9.25
C VAL A 248 9.35 3.62 -9.77
N LYS A 249 10.40 4.24 -10.32
CA LYS A 249 11.62 3.54 -10.74
C LYS A 249 12.31 2.82 -9.57
N LYS A 250 12.32 3.42 -8.38
CA LYS A 250 12.87 2.78 -7.16
C LYS A 250 12.04 1.55 -6.76
N TYR A 251 10.71 1.64 -6.78
CA TYR A 251 9.83 0.49 -6.55
C TYR A 251 10.05 -0.61 -7.59
N LEU A 252 10.12 -0.27 -8.88
CA LEU A 252 10.37 -1.23 -9.94
C LEU A 252 11.75 -1.90 -9.79
N LYS A 253 12.80 -1.17 -9.40
CA LYS A 253 14.12 -1.74 -9.10
C LYS A 253 14.05 -2.76 -7.95
N TYR A 254 13.34 -2.41 -6.87
CA TYR A 254 13.11 -3.33 -5.75
C TYR A 254 12.32 -4.56 -6.19
N LEU A 255 11.22 -4.36 -6.90
CA LEU A 255 10.36 -5.43 -7.41
C LEU A 255 11.06 -6.28 -8.48
N ASN A 256 12.04 -5.76 -9.22
CA ASN A 256 12.81 -6.52 -10.20
C ASN A 256 13.99 -7.27 -9.59
N LYS A 257 14.37 -6.98 -8.34
CA LYS A 257 15.44 -7.71 -7.67
C LYS A 257 15.09 -9.20 -7.62
N GLU A 258 15.94 -10.01 -8.23
CA GLU A 258 15.86 -11.46 -8.10
C GLU A 258 16.27 -11.87 -6.69
N ARG A 259 15.73 -13.00 -6.24
CA ARG A 259 16.16 -13.60 -4.97
C ARG A 259 17.65 -13.94 -5.12
N LYS A 260 18.51 -13.36 -4.29
CA LYS A 260 19.91 -13.78 -4.23
C LYS A 260 19.94 -15.25 -3.84
N LEU A 261 20.54 -16.08 -4.70
CA LEU A 261 20.75 -17.49 -4.44
C LEU A 261 22.03 -17.75 -3.64
N THR A 262 22.84 -16.72 -3.42
CA THR A 262 24.11 -16.82 -2.72
C THR A 262 24.17 -15.83 -1.57
N TYR A 263 24.68 -16.28 -0.42
CA TYR A 263 24.96 -15.45 0.74
C TYR A 263 26.25 -15.92 1.41
N ASN A 264 27.18 -14.97 1.60
CA ASN A 264 28.48 -15.24 2.21
C ASN A 264 28.63 -14.37 3.45
N SER A 265 29.26 -14.91 4.49
CA SER A 265 29.57 -14.19 5.72
C SER A 265 31.02 -14.43 6.12
N ALA A 266 31.63 -13.40 6.69
CA ALA A 266 32.96 -13.45 7.29
C ALA A 266 32.84 -12.97 8.74
N THR A 267 33.32 -13.77 9.67
CA THR A 267 33.33 -13.46 11.10
C THR A 267 34.78 -13.48 11.57
N LEU A 268 35.23 -12.38 12.18
CA LEU A 268 36.52 -12.29 12.86
C LEU A 268 36.27 -12.16 14.36
N ILE A 269 36.84 -13.06 15.15
CA ILE A 269 36.81 -13.03 16.61
C ILE A 269 38.25 -12.80 17.07
N LEU A 270 38.45 -11.80 17.92
CA LEU A 270 39.73 -11.52 18.57
C LEU A 270 39.55 -11.76 20.07
N GLY A 271 40.50 -12.41 20.70
CA GLY A 271 40.50 -12.68 22.12
C GLY A 271 41.87 -12.47 22.73
N ALA A 272 41.88 -12.27 24.04
CA ALA A 272 43.07 -12.27 24.87
C ALA A 272 42.74 -13.01 26.16
N GLY A 273 43.73 -13.69 26.74
CA GLY A 273 43.51 -14.48 27.94
C GLY A 273 44.80 -14.75 28.70
N HIS A 274 44.64 -15.44 29.82
CA HIS A 274 45.71 -15.87 30.69
C HIS A 274 45.61 -17.39 30.84
N ASN A 275 46.72 -18.10 30.70
CA ASN A 275 46.82 -19.52 30.98
C ASN A 275 47.88 -19.72 32.05
N SER A 276 47.48 -20.31 33.18
CA SER A 276 48.37 -20.60 34.30
C SER A 276 49.25 -21.83 34.10
N ASN A 277 49.01 -22.62 33.04
CA ASN A 277 49.78 -23.82 32.73
C ASN A 277 49.88 -24.02 31.20
N VAL A 278 50.82 -23.30 30.57
CA VAL A 278 50.99 -23.24 29.11
C VAL A 278 51.73 -24.46 28.58
N ASN A 279 52.80 -24.86 29.24
CA ASN A 279 53.61 -26.05 28.92
C ASN A 279 52.96 -27.38 29.36
N ASN A 280 51.72 -27.36 29.86
CA ASN A 280 51.04 -28.51 30.45
C ASN A 280 51.88 -29.24 31.53
N GLY A 281 52.65 -28.48 32.31
CA GLY A 281 53.49 -28.97 33.40
C GLY A 281 52.70 -29.72 34.48
N LEU A 282 53.39 -30.62 35.19
CA LEU A 282 52.79 -31.40 36.26
C LEU A 282 52.70 -30.57 37.54
N LEU A 283 51.56 -30.62 38.23
CA LEU A 283 51.36 -29.93 39.52
C LEU A 283 52.20 -30.52 40.66
N SER A 284 52.77 -31.72 40.46
CA SER A 284 53.64 -32.39 41.42
C SER A 284 55.00 -32.67 40.80
N THR A 285 56.07 -32.25 41.47
CA THR A 285 57.47 -32.38 41.05
C THR A 285 57.96 -33.82 40.88
N GLN A 286 57.19 -34.81 41.32
CA GLN A 286 57.58 -36.21 41.26
C GLN A 286 56.37 -37.12 41.02
N TYR A 287 56.41 -37.89 39.95
CA TYR A 287 55.38 -38.87 39.60
C TYR A 287 56.04 -40.24 39.43
N THR A 288 55.49 -41.27 40.10
CA THR A 288 55.94 -42.66 39.93
C THR A 288 55.09 -43.35 38.87
N LEU A 289 55.74 -44.02 37.90
CA LEU A 289 55.05 -44.76 36.85
C LEU A 289 54.74 -46.20 37.33
N PRO A 290 53.50 -46.49 37.76
CA PRO A 290 53.16 -47.84 38.22
C PRO A 290 53.27 -48.84 37.06
N GLY A 291 53.88 -50.00 37.32
CA GLY A 291 54.06 -51.08 36.34
C GLY A 291 55.38 -51.03 35.54
N LEU A 292 56.22 -50.01 35.77
CA LEU A 292 57.57 -49.88 35.18
C LEU A 292 58.67 -49.89 36.26
N GLY A 293 58.50 -50.64 37.34
CA GLY A 293 59.48 -50.69 38.44
C GLY A 293 59.56 -49.40 39.28
N ASP A 294 58.44 -48.69 39.39
CA ASP A 294 58.29 -47.46 40.19
C ASP A 294 59.32 -46.38 39.86
N ILE A 295 59.69 -46.26 38.58
CA ILE A 295 60.57 -45.19 38.10
C ILE A 295 59.93 -43.84 38.42
N SER A 296 60.70 -43.01 39.12
CA SER A 296 60.34 -41.65 39.44
C SER A 296 60.72 -40.73 38.28
N VAL A 297 59.73 -40.12 37.64
CA VAL A 297 59.94 -39.07 36.63
C VAL A 297 59.65 -37.70 37.24
N ARG A 298 60.46 -36.71 36.84
CA ARG A 298 60.28 -35.32 37.22
C ARG A 298 59.72 -34.57 36.02
N GLY A 299 58.50 -34.05 36.15
CA GLY A 299 57.91 -33.14 35.18
C GLY A 299 58.40 -31.71 35.38
N GLU A 300 58.14 -30.88 34.38
CA GLU A 300 58.35 -29.44 34.47
C GLU A 300 57.25 -28.78 35.30
N GLU A 301 57.60 -27.70 36.00
CA GLU A 301 56.65 -26.86 36.71
C GLU A 301 55.73 -26.11 35.72
N PRO A 302 54.46 -25.86 36.06
CA PRO A 302 53.56 -25.06 35.24
C PRO A 302 54.09 -23.67 34.96
N ILE A 303 54.12 -23.29 33.68
CA ILE A 303 54.48 -21.95 33.25
C ILE A 303 53.21 -21.15 32.94
N SER A 304 53.15 -19.94 33.48
CA SER A 304 52.01 -19.03 33.29
C SER A 304 52.32 -17.99 32.23
N ASP A 305 51.40 -17.79 31.28
CA ASP A 305 51.54 -16.76 30.26
C ASP A 305 50.19 -16.18 29.80
N ASN A 306 50.25 -14.97 29.26
CA ASN A 306 49.13 -14.37 28.55
C ASN A 306 49.18 -14.73 27.07
N PHE A 307 48.02 -14.72 26.43
CA PHE A 307 47.91 -14.97 25.00
C PHE A 307 46.92 -14.02 24.35
N HIS A 308 47.05 -13.90 23.03
CA HIS A 308 45.98 -13.43 22.17
C HIS A 308 45.58 -14.54 21.18
N ASN A 309 44.36 -14.46 20.66
CA ASN A 309 43.88 -15.40 19.66
C ASN A 309 42.96 -14.75 18.65
N GLU A 310 43.01 -15.26 17.43
CA GLU A 310 42.20 -14.85 16.30
C GLU A 310 41.44 -16.05 15.73
N ILE A 311 40.15 -15.87 15.46
CA ILE A 311 39.35 -16.84 14.71
C ILE A 311 38.76 -16.12 13.51
N LEU A 312 39.04 -16.63 12.31
CA LEU A 312 38.39 -16.21 11.07
C LEU A 312 37.49 -17.34 10.58
N SER A 313 36.19 -17.09 10.51
CA SER A 313 35.20 -18.00 9.91
C SER A 313 34.65 -17.40 8.63
N LEU A 314 34.82 -18.09 7.51
CA LEU A 314 34.23 -17.74 6.22
C LEU A 314 33.17 -18.78 5.86
N ASP A 315 31.91 -18.35 5.75
CA ASP A 315 30.82 -19.21 5.28
C ASP A 315 30.37 -18.78 3.88
N PHE A 316 30.27 -19.74 2.97
CA PHE A 316 29.77 -19.56 1.61
C PHE A 316 28.53 -20.43 1.43
N ASN A 317 27.37 -19.81 1.24
CA ASN A 317 26.10 -20.51 1.05
C ASN A 317 25.57 -20.26 -0.36
N ASN A 318 25.24 -21.34 -1.07
CA ASN A 318 24.67 -21.28 -2.41
C ASN A 318 23.43 -22.17 -2.54
N ILE A 319 22.35 -21.62 -3.08
CA ILE A 319 21.10 -22.32 -3.39
C ILE A 319 21.12 -22.63 -4.88
N LEU A 320 20.96 -23.90 -5.25
CA LEU A 320 21.05 -24.31 -6.64
C LEU A 320 19.88 -23.70 -7.46
N LYS A 321 20.18 -23.01 -8.56
CA LYS A 321 19.15 -22.36 -9.39
C LYS A 321 18.20 -23.37 -10.04
N SER A 322 18.71 -24.55 -10.39
CA SER A 322 17.93 -25.65 -10.99
C SER A 322 17.03 -26.36 -9.98
N ASN A 323 17.38 -26.36 -8.70
CA ASN A 323 16.57 -26.93 -7.63
C ASN A 323 16.77 -26.18 -6.31
N THR A 324 15.79 -25.35 -5.95
CA THR A 324 15.87 -24.47 -4.77
C THR A 324 15.79 -25.23 -3.44
N ALA A 325 15.50 -26.53 -3.45
CA ALA A 325 15.59 -27.39 -2.28
C ALA A 325 17.04 -27.74 -1.90
N ILE A 326 17.96 -27.70 -2.87
CA ILE A 326 19.37 -28.05 -2.65
C ILE A 326 20.15 -26.80 -2.26
N LYS A 327 20.82 -26.87 -1.10
CA LYS A 327 21.71 -25.82 -0.59
C LYS A 327 23.10 -26.41 -0.36
N ILE A 328 24.11 -25.74 -0.86
CA ILE A 328 25.53 -26.07 -0.67
C ILE A 328 26.11 -25.04 0.29
N LYS A 329 26.66 -25.51 1.41
CA LYS A 329 27.38 -24.69 2.38
C LYS A 329 28.82 -25.14 2.42
N ASN A 330 29.75 -24.21 2.21
CA ASN A 330 31.18 -24.41 2.48
C ASN A 330 31.60 -23.47 3.61
N SER A 331 32.37 -23.97 4.56
CA SER A 331 32.91 -23.18 5.67
C SER A 331 34.41 -23.38 5.79
N LEU A 332 35.14 -22.28 5.89
CA LEU A 332 36.57 -22.26 6.21
C LEU A 332 36.74 -21.65 7.61
N LEU A 333 37.53 -22.28 8.46
CA LEU A 333 37.82 -21.81 9.81
C LEU A 333 39.34 -21.76 9.99
N ALA A 334 39.87 -20.56 10.17
CA ALA A 334 41.25 -20.35 10.60
C ALA A 334 41.27 -19.91 12.07
N TYR A 335 42.13 -20.55 12.85
CA TYR A 335 42.38 -20.23 14.25
C TYR A 335 43.87 -20.00 14.46
N ASN A 336 44.20 -18.91 15.13
CA ASN A 336 45.54 -18.64 15.59
C ASN A 336 45.51 -18.28 17.08
N LYS A 337 46.46 -18.81 17.85
CA LYS A 337 46.70 -18.46 19.25
C LYS A 337 48.18 -18.27 19.45
N SER A 338 48.54 -17.10 19.98
CA SER A 338 49.93 -16.75 20.25
C SER A 338 50.10 -16.33 21.70
N TYR A 339 51.02 -16.98 22.39
CA TYR A 339 51.48 -16.60 23.72
C TYR A 339 52.54 -15.49 23.63
N LEU A 340 52.66 -14.68 24.69
CA LEU A 340 53.58 -13.54 24.70
C LEU A 340 55.04 -13.97 24.85
N ASN A 341 55.29 -14.92 25.75
CA ASN A 341 56.60 -15.41 26.14
C ASN A 341 56.83 -16.84 25.63
N GLU A 342 55.85 -17.74 25.80
CA GLU A 342 55.96 -19.18 25.48
C GLU A 342 55.60 -19.48 24.01
N LYS A 343 56.45 -19.02 23.08
CA LYS A 343 56.15 -19.09 21.63
C LYS A 343 56.10 -20.49 21.04
N ASP A 344 56.77 -21.46 21.65
CA ASP A 344 56.78 -22.86 21.20
C ASP A 344 55.41 -23.53 21.41
N GLU A 345 54.56 -22.93 22.24
CA GLU A 345 53.20 -23.40 22.55
C GLU A 345 52.12 -22.69 21.70
N ASN A 346 52.52 -21.89 20.71
CA ASN A 346 51.59 -21.24 19.78
C ASN A 346 50.84 -22.28 18.94
N ILE A 347 49.56 -22.03 18.69
CA ILE A 347 48.69 -22.93 17.94
C ILE A 347 48.14 -22.21 16.71
N SER A 348 48.30 -22.81 15.53
CA SER A 348 47.67 -22.34 14.30
C SER A 348 46.98 -23.50 13.58
N VAL A 349 45.72 -23.32 13.20
CA VAL A 349 44.90 -24.27 12.44
C VAL A 349 44.24 -23.52 11.30
N PHE A 350 44.31 -24.03 10.07
CA PHE A 350 43.79 -23.38 8.86
C PHE A 350 42.91 -24.30 8.03
#